data_AF-A0A6T9Y492-F1
#
_entry.id   AF-A0A6T9Y492-F1
#
_cell.length_a   1.000
_cell.length_b   1.000
_cell.length_c   1.000
_cell.angle_alpha   90.00
_cell.angle_beta   90.00
_cell.angle_gamma   90.00
#
_symmetry.space_group_name_H-M   'P 1'
#
loop_
_entity.id
_entity.type
_entity.pdbx_description
1 polymer ?
#
loop_
_entity_poly.entity_id
_entity_poly.type
_entity_poly.pdbx_seq_one_letter_code
_entity_poly.pdbx_strand_id
1 'polypeptide(L)'
;MPLGIPIEDGLAILKKIGSPVFFESEEERQYKVSNAAYNVAIYETDGIVSSSWYDDPIGRSWNLGRQKKVNLYLSRYDNISNWEARLNNGYIQFYFNDTLGLSMSYGLHKDVIRFNKQGI
;
A
#
# COMPACT_ATOMS: atom_id res chain seq x y z
N MET A 1 -1.68 -6.51 0.26
CA MET A 1 -3.11 -6.51 -0.06
C MET A 1 -3.15 -6.62 -1.56
N PRO A 2 -3.68 -7.70 -2.15
CA PRO A 2 -3.72 -7.79 -3.62
C PRO A 2 -4.51 -6.61 -4.21
N LEU A 3 -4.04 -6.07 -5.33
CA LEU A 3 -4.77 -5.05 -6.10
C LEU A 3 -5.44 -5.70 -7.30
N GLY A 4 -6.52 -5.09 -7.79
CA GLY A 4 -7.28 -5.59 -8.93
C GLY A 4 -8.20 -6.77 -8.63
N ILE A 5 -8.30 -7.19 -7.37
CA ILE A 5 -9.26 -8.20 -6.91
C ILE A 5 -10.61 -7.53 -6.62
N PRO A 6 -11.73 -8.28 -6.63
CA PRO A 6 -13.03 -7.78 -6.18
C PRO A 6 -12.95 -7.15 -4.79
N ILE A 7 -13.70 -6.08 -4.57
CA ILE A 7 -13.70 -5.37 -3.27
C ILE A 7 -14.12 -6.29 -2.12
N GLU A 8 -15.04 -7.24 -2.36
CA GLU A 8 -15.49 -8.21 -1.37
C GLU A 8 -14.33 -9.08 -0.84
N ASP A 9 -13.44 -9.54 -1.73
CA ASP A 9 -12.24 -10.29 -1.37
C ASP A 9 -11.25 -9.40 -0.60
N GLY A 10 -11.09 -8.15 -1.03
CA GLY A 10 -10.28 -7.14 -0.33
C GLY A 10 -10.76 -6.92 1.10
N LEU A 11 -12.06 -6.76 1.30
CA LEU A 11 -12.69 -6.61 2.62
C LEU A 11 -12.54 -7.86 3.48
N ALA A 12 -12.66 -9.06 2.89
CA ALA A 12 -12.43 -10.31 3.59
C ALA A 12 -10.99 -10.43 4.10
N ILE A 13 -10.00 -10.01 3.29
CA ILE A 13 -8.59 -9.94 3.71
C ILE A 13 -8.41 -8.89 4.81
N LEU A 14 -9.00 -7.71 4.65
CA LEU A 14 -8.87 -6.62 5.61
C LEU A 14 -9.39 -7.01 7.00
N LYS A 15 -10.54 -7.69 7.06
CA LYS A 15 -11.12 -8.25 8.31
C LYS A 15 -10.19 -9.26 9.00
N LYS A 16 -9.38 -10.00 8.24
CA LYS A 16 -8.38 -10.94 8.82
C LYS A 16 -7.18 -10.21 9.41
N ILE A 17 -6.86 -9.02 8.91
CA ILE A 17 -5.76 -8.18 9.44
C ILE A 17 -6.17 -7.52 10.77
N GLY A 18 -7.45 -7.18 10.91
CA GLY A 18 -8.01 -6.66 12.16
C GLY A 18 -9.48 -6.29 12.02
N SER A 19 -10.11 -6.01 13.16
CA SER A 19 -11.54 -5.72 13.25
C SER A 19 -11.77 -4.68 14.37
N PRO A 20 -12.67 -3.71 14.19
CA PRO A 20 -13.60 -3.55 13.05
C PRO A 20 -12.94 -2.94 11.80
N VAL A 21 -13.55 -3.18 10.63
CA VAL A 21 -13.26 -2.43 9.39
C VAL A 21 -14.10 -1.16 9.40
N PHE A 22 -13.44 -0.01 9.29
CA PHE A 22 -14.09 1.29 9.20
C PHE A 22 -14.21 1.69 7.73
N PHE A 23 -15.40 2.12 7.32
CA PHE A 23 -15.57 2.84 6.08
C PHE A 23 -15.32 4.33 6.37
N GLU A 24 -14.18 4.86 5.88
CA GLU A 24 -13.69 6.19 6.27
C GLU A 24 -14.21 7.31 5.35
N SER A 25 -14.47 7.03 4.07
CA SER A 25 -14.85 8.06 3.09
C SER A 25 -15.70 7.50 1.96
N GLU A 26 -16.84 8.12 1.67
CA GLU A 26 -17.65 7.84 0.46
C GLU A 26 -17.00 8.36 -0.82
N GLU A 27 -16.34 9.52 -0.74
CA GLU A 27 -15.68 10.15 -1.88
C GLU A 27 -14.47 9.35 -2.34
N GLU A 28 -13.66 8.85 -1.41
CA GLU A 28 -12.47 8.04 -1.71
C GLU A 28 -12.76 6.53 -1.72
N ARG A 29 -13.99 6.12 -1.40
CA ARG A 29 -14.40 4.71 -1.25
C ARG A 29 -13.41 3.91 -0.42
N GLN A 30 -13.07 4.44 0.75
CA GLN A 30 -11.96 3.98 1.58
C GLN A 30 -12.43 3.06 2.72
N TYR A 31 -11.77 1.91 2.88
CA TYR A 31 -11.99 0.96 3.96
C TYR A 31 -10.69 0.72 4.72
N LYS A 32 -10.71 0.83 6.04
CA LYS A 32 -9.50 0.78 6.87
C LYS A 32 -9.66 -0.09 8.09
N VAL A 33 -8.54 -0.67 8.51
CA VAL A 33 -8.34 -1.31 9.80
C VAL A 33 -7.11 -0.71 10.47
N SER A 34 -7.23 -0.51 11.78
CA SER A 34 -6.13 -0.06 12.63
C SER A 34 -5.85 -1.12 13.70
N ASN A 35 -4.58 -1.39 13.96
CA ASN A 35 -4.15 -2.18 15.11
C ASN A 35 -3.00 -1.48 15.84
N ALA A 36 -2.51 -2.06 16.94
CA ALA A 36 -1.47 -1.45 17.76
C ALA A 36 -0.11 -1.27 17.04
N ALA A 37 0.11 -1.98 15.95
CA ALA A 37 1.38 -2.00 15.23
C ALA A 37 1.36 -1.12 13.97
N TYR A 38 0.27 -1.14 13.21
CA TYR A 38 0.15 -0.40 11.94
C TYR A 38 -1.31 -0.27 11.50
N ASN A 39 -1.54 0.63 10.53
CA ASN A 39 -2.82 0.81 9.87
C ASN A 39 -2.77 0.30 8.43
N VAL A 40 -3.88 -0.22 7.94
CA VAL A 40 -4.06 -0.62 6.53
C VAL A 40 -5.38 -0.08 6.01
N ALA A 41 -5.36 0.55 4.85
CA ALA A 41 -6.55 0.91 4.11
C ALA A 41 -6.52 0.35 2.69
N ILE A 42 -7.71 0.14 2.12
CA ILE A 42 -7.95 -0.14 0.72
C ILE A 42 -8.92 0.87 0.16
N TYR A 43 -8.78 1.13 -1.12
CA TYR A 43 -9.65 2.04 -1.87
C TYR A 43 -10.31 1.26 -2.99
N GLU A 44 -11.58 1.54 -3.21
CA GLU A 44 -12.38 0.89 -4.23
C GLU A 44 -12.59 1.80 -5.43
N THR A 45 -12.54 1.20 -6.61
CA THR A 45 -12.91 1.84 -7.88
C THR A 45 -13.47 0.75 -8.77
N ASP A 46 -14.64 0.95 -9.37
CA ASP A 46 -15.31 -0.02 -10.24
C ASP A 46 -15.43 -1.44 -9.65
N GLY A 47 -15.72 -1.54 -8.35
CA GLY A 47 -15.94 -2.81 -7.65
C GLY A 47 -14.65 -3.60 -7.36
N ILE A 48 -13.47 -3.04 -7.61
CA ILE A 48 -12.18 -3.67 -7.34
C ILE A 48 -11.34 -2.86 -6.36
N VAL A 49 -10.36 -3.52 -5.74
CA VAL A 49 -9.33 -2.84 -4.93
C VAL A 49 -8.35 -2.12 -5.87
N SER A 50 -8.48 -0.79 -5.97
CA SER A 50 -7.66 0.03 -6.87
C SER A 50 -6.34 0.46 -6.23
N SER A 51 -6.34 0.71 -4.92
CA SER A 51 -5.13 1.03 -4.17
C SER A 51 -5.17 0.50 -2.75
N SER A 52 -3.99 0.38 -2.15
CA SER A 52 -3.83 0.07 -0.73
C SER A 52 -2.85 1.02 -0.09
N TRP A 53 -3.09 1.33 1.17
CA TRP A 53 -2.31 2.26 1.96
C TRP A 53 -1.93 1.59 3.28
N TYR A 54 -0.69 1.83 3.68
CA TYR A 54 -0.10 1.30 4.90
C TYR A 54 0.50 2.47 5.66
N ASP A 55 0.18 2.58 6.94
CA ASP A 55 0.91 3.43 7.89
C ASP A 55 1.53 2.52 8.93
N ASP A 56 2.77 2.16 8.63
CA ASP A 56 3.57 1.19 9.35
C ASP A 56 4.79 1.92 9.90
N PRO A 57 4.81 2.34 11.18
CA PRO A 57 5.94 3.07 11.77
C PRO A 57 7.13 2.17 12.13
N ILE A 58 7.05 0.85 11.94
CA ILE A 58 8.05 -0.10 12.44
C ILE A 58 9.40 0.14 11.76
N GLY A 59 10.49 0.29 12.53
CA GLY A 59 11.82 0.48 11.96
C GLY A 59 12.10 1.88 11.38
N ARG A 60 11.20 2.87 11.58
CA ARG A 60 11.39 4.28 11.18
C ARG A 60 12.71 4.88 11.65
N SER A 61 13.13 4.52 12.88
CA SER A 61 14.29 5.11 13.57
C SER A 61 15.65 4.71 12.96
N TRP A 62 15.68 3.71 12.07
CA TRP A 62 16.92 3.13 11.56
C TRP A 62 16.92 3.15 10.03
N ASN A 63 18.01 3.64 9.41
CA ASN A 63 18.15 3.63 7.94
C ASN A 63 17.96 2.23 7.35
N LEU A 64 18.58 1.22 7.98
CA LEU A 64 18.45 -0.17 7.56
C LEU A 64 17.02 -0.69 7.73
N GLY A 65 16.35 -0.33 8.83
CA GLY A 65 14.95 -0.71 9.08
C GLY A 65 14.02 -0.17 8.01
N ARG A 66 14.17 1.12 7.69
CA ARG A 66 13.44 1.78 6.60
C ARG A 66 13.66 1.11 5.24
N GLN A 67 14.90 0.73 4.91
CA GLN A 67 15.17 0.05 3.64
C GLN A 67 14.60 -1.37 3.60
N LYS A 68 14.75 -2.13 4.68
CA LYS A 68 14.17 -3.48 4.80
C LYS A 68 12.65 -3.45 4.66
N LYS A 69 11.99 -2.45 5.23
CA LYS A 69 10.54 -2.26 5.09
C LYS A 69 10.15 -2.04 3.63
N VAL A 70 10.77 -1.09 2.94
CA VAL A 70 10.49 -0.86 1.50
C VAL A 70 10.64 -2.14 0.69
N ASN A 71 11.75 -2.85 0.87
CA ASN A 71 12.00 -4.13 0.17
C ASN A 71 10.94 -5.19 0.50
N LEU A 72 10.53 -5.30 1.78
CA LEU A 72 9.47 -6.20 2.21
C LEU A 72 8.16 -5.90 1.48
N TYR A 73 7.74 -4.63 1.46
CA TYR A 73 6.50 -4.24 0.79
C TYR A 73 6.54 -4.48 -0.71
N LEU A 74 7.63 -4.14 -1.40
CA LEU A 74 7.81 -4.45 -2.83
C LEU A 74 7.70 -5.96 -3.10
N SER A 75 8.39 -6.77 -2.28
CA SER A 75 8.41 -8.24 -2.40
C SER A 75 7.05 -8.91 -2.18
N ARG A 76 6.10 -8.24 -1.52
CA ARG A 76 4.73 -8.76 -1.32
C ARG A 76 3.90 -8.73 -2.61
N TYR A 77 4.27 -7.89 -3.57
CA TYR A 77 3.53 -7.73 -4.83
C TYR A 77 4.24 -8.38 -5.99
N ASP A 78 5.57 -8.33 -6.04
CA ASP A 78 6.37 -8.99 -7.07
C ASP A 78 7.85 -9.10 -6.65
N ASN A 79 8.69 -9.76 -7.46
CA ASN A 79 10.13 -9.71 -7.30
C ASN A 79 10.64 -8.26 -7.29
N ILE A 80 11.51 -7.92 -6.34
CA ILE A 80 12.11 -6.59 -6.19
C ILE A 80 12.79 -6.12 -7.48
N SER A 81 13.38 -7.03 -8.26
CA SER A 81 14.04 -6.68 -9.53
C SER A 81 13.09 -6.11 -10.59
N ASN A 82 11.78 -6.34 -10.46
CA ASN A 82 10.77 -5.86 -11.39
C ASN A 82 10.27 -4.45 -11.04
N TRP A 83 10.78 -3.86 -9.95
CA TRP A 83 10.42 -2.53 -9.50
C TRP A 83 11.51 -1.52 -9.83
N GLU A 84 11.13 -0.45 -10.52
CA GLU A 84 12.04 0.62 -10.89
C GLU A 84 11.75 1.90 -10.10
N ALA A 85 12.75 2.42 -9.40
CA ALA A 85 12.68 3.74 -8.80
C ALA A 85 12.81 4.81 -9.90
N ARG A 86 11.73 5.58 -10.16
CA ARG A 86 11.71 6.54 -11.28
C ARG A 86 11.59 8.00 -10.88
N LEU A 87 10.75 8.32 -9.89
CA LEU A 87 10.48 9.71 -9.50
C LEU A 87 10.76 9.94 -8.02
N ASN A 88 11.42 11.05 -7.71
CA ASN A 88 11.63 11.53 -6.35
C ASN A 88 11.54 13.05 -6.34
N ASN A 89 10.57 13.60 -5.61
CA ASN A 89 10.34 15.05 -5.54
C ASN A 89 10.90 15.68 -4.25
N GLY A 90 11.81 14.99 -3.55
CA GLY A 90 12.34 15.39 -2.26
C GLY A 90 11.47 14.98 -1.07
N TYR A 91 10.18 14.71 -1.27
CA TYR A 91 9.24 14.33 -0.21
C TYR A 91 8.68 12.91 -0.37
N ILE A 92 8.46 12.49 -1.62
CA ILE A 92 7.86 11.23 -2.01
C ILE A 92 8.75 10.55 -3.03
N GLN A 93 9.03 9.26 -2.79
CA GLN A 93 9.67 8.38 -3.76
C GLN A 93 8.61 7.51 -4.43
N PHE A 94 8.73 7.30 -5.74
CA PHE A 94 7.87 6.42 -6.53
C PHE A 94 8.68 5.27 -7.15
N TYR A 95 8.09 4.09 -7.09
CA TYR A 95 8.52 2.87 -7.77
C TYR A 95 7.42 2.41 -8.72
N PHE A 96 7.82 1.81 -9.83
CA PHE A 96 6.90 1.34 -10.88
C PHE A 96 7.22 -0.10 -11.22
N ASN A 97 6.17 -0.89 -11.39
CA ASN A 97 6.22 -2.23 -11.97
C ASN A 97 5.25 -2.24 -13.15
N ASP A 98 5.79 -2.06 -14.35
CA ASP A 98 4.99 -1.91 -15.57
C ASP A 98 4.37 -3.25 -16.00
N THR A 99 5.03 -4.37 -15.71
CA THR A 99 4.52 -5.72 -15.99
C THR A 99 3.19 -5.98 -15.31
N LEU A 100 3.06 -5.55 -14.04
CA LEU A 100 1.82 -5.67 -13.28
C LEU A 100 0.92 -4.44 -13.37
N GLY A 101 1.37 -3.37 -14.04
CA GLY A 101 0.67 -2.09 -14.05
C GLY A 101 0.47 -1.53 -12.64
N LEU A 102 1.49 -1.61 -11.78
CA LEU A 102 1.43 -1.14 -10.39
C LEU A 102 2.43 -0.03 -10.14
N SER A 103 2.11 0.88 -9.23
CA SER A 103 3.07 1.83 -8.66
C SER A 103 3.07 1.72 -7.14
N MET A 104 4.21 2.02 -6.53
CA MET A 104 4.36 2.16 -5.09
C MET A 104 4.93 3.53 -4.78
N SER A 105 4.40 4.20 -3.77
CA SER A 105 4.99 5.44 -3.26
C SER A 105 5.14 5.42 -1.75
N TYR A 106 6.15 6.13 -1.26
CA TYR A 106 6.30 6.39 0.17
C TYR A 106 6.81 7.80 0.44
N GLY A 107 6.43 8.34 1.61
CA GLY A 107 6.95 9.62 2.10
C GLY A 107 8.33 9.51 2.75
N LEU A 108 8.91 10.66 3.14
CA LEU A 108 10.24 10.81 3.76
C LEU A 108 10.62 9.73 4.78
N HIS A 109 9.69 9.37 5.66
CA HIS A 109 9.97 8.42 6.75
C HIS A 109 9.82 6.95 6.36
N LYS A 110 9.31 6.66 5.15
CA LYS A 110 9.01 5.31 4.65
C LYS A 110 7.99 4.55 5.52
N ASP A 111 7.15 5.26 6.26
CA ASP A 111 6.12 4.65 7.11
C ASP A 111 4.77 4.59 6.41
N VAL A 112 4.46 5.69 5.71
CA VAL A 112 3.30 5.76 4.82
C VAL A 112 3.70 5.21 3.46
N ILE A 113 3.17 4.05 3.11
CA ILE A 113 3.43 3.34 1.86
C ILE A 113 2.10 3.12 1.15
N ARG A 114 2.00 3.51 -0.12
CA ARG A 114 0.81 3.35 -0.94
C ARG A 114 1.14 2.55 -2.20
N PHE A 115 0.32 1.56 -2.52
CA PHE A 115 0.35 0.86 -3.81
C PHE A 115 -0.88 1.25 -4.60
N ASN A 116 -0.72 1.52 -5.89
CA ASN A 116 -1.81 1.89 -6.80
C ASN A 116 -1.74 1.05 -8.06
N LYS A 117 -2.90 0.67 -8.59
CA LYS A 117 -3.02 0.19 -9.96
C LYS A 117 -2.90 1.39 -10.91
N GLN A 118 -2.15 1.23 -11.99
CA GLN A 118 -1.92 2.27 -12.99
C GLN A 118 -3.09 2.30 -13.98
N GLY A 119 -3.46 3.51 -14.44
CA GLY A 119 -4.46 3.70 -15.48
C GLY A 119 -5.91 3.54 -15.02
N ILE A 120 -6.18 3.71 -13.73
CA ILE A 120 -7.52 3.75 -13.11
C ILE A 120 -7.71 5.11 -12.45
#